data_AF-A0A954JNA6-F1
#
_entry.id   AF-A0A954JNA6-F1
#
_cell.length_a   1.000
_cell.length_b   1.000
_cell.length_c   1.000
_cell.angle_alpha   90.00
_cell.angle_beta   90.00
_cell.angle_gamma   90.00
#
_symmetry.space_group_name_H-M   'P 1'
#
loop_
_entity.id
_entity.type
_entity.pdbx_description
1 polymer ?
#
loop_
_entity_poly.entity_id
_entity_poly.type
_entity_poly.pdbx_seq_one_letter_code
_entity_poly.pdbx_strand_id
1 'polypeptide(L)'
;MAANLTPQYYRAEEQYRRAQTVAERVACLEELLRVIPKHKGTDRLQGDLRFRLKEAKEQLRRENMKGAASRSMPIPRQGAARVVVMGAPNSGKSQLVSACTGASLSVAPYPFSTRHPTAALMDWNHFRIQFIDTPPVSLSHWEPSLTDLVRSADLVLLCADGSQDDGAQAAFDVIEQFAERKIQLSHRSGFDEQRFAVVHVKSVLVVTRSWNSDWPVRKELFSEWNAFPFSSAEVESGDEESVLQLKAKVVKELGLIRVFTKKPGEPAELIDPYILKSGATVAEISEKVHADLANRVKTAKIRRGHEKTPLNVGLDFELCDLDIVELH
;
A
#
# COMPACT_ATOMS: atom_id res chain seq x y z
N MET A 1 21.29 8.13 16.24
CA MET A 1 20.45 9.32 16.05
C MET A 1 19.58 9.06 14.84
N ALA A 2 18.27 9.19 14.95
CA ALA A 2 17.37 9.10 13.80
C ALA A 2 17.72 10.22 12.81
N ALA A 3 17.78 9.90 11.51
CA ALA A 3 18.01 10.91 10.49
C ALA A 3 16.77 11.82 10.41
N ASN A 4 16.94 13.13 10.54
CA ASN A 4 15.85 14.08 10.36
C ASN A 4 15.59 14.26 8.85
N LEU A 5 14.77 13.37 8.27
CA LEU A 5 14.47 13.32 6.84
C LEU A 5 13.35 14.31 6.48
N THR A 6 13.43 14.90 5.29
CA THR A 6 12.51 15.93 4.82
C THR A 6 11.22 15.33 4.22
N PRO A 7 10.11 16.07 4.14
CA PRO A 7 8.91 15.63 3.41
C PRO A 7 9.20 15.26 1.95
N GLN A 8 10.10 15.99 1.30
CA GLN A 8 10.55 15.69 -0.07
C GLN A 8 11.22 14.32 -0.17
N TYR A 9 12.03 13.95 0.83
CA TYR A 9 12.64 12.63 0.90
C TYR A 9 11.58 11.53 1.02
N TYR A 10 10.58 11.67 1.90
CA TYR A 10 9.53 10.67 2.05
C TYR A 10 8.68 10.51 0.78
N ARG A 11 8.39 11.61 0.06
CA ARG A 11 7.74 11.55 -1.26
C ARG A 11 8.58 10.79 -2.29
N ALA A 12 9.88 11.05 -2.36
CA ALA A 12 10.79 10.33 -3.25
C ALA A 12 10.92 8.84 -2.88
N GLU A 13 10.93 8.52 -1.60
CA GLU A 13 10.95 7.15 -1.09
C GLU A 13 9.67 6.39 -1.48
N GLU A 14 8.52 7.04 -1.34
CA GLU A 14 7.25 6.48 -1.79
C GLU A 14 7.24 6.18 -3.29
N GLN A 15 7.76 7.11 -4.11
CA GLN A 15 7.90 6.91 -5.55
C GLN A 15 8.82 5.73 -5.87
N TYR A 16 9.96 5.61 -5.20
CA TYR A 16 10.86 4.46 -5.34
C TYR A 16 10.17 3.13 -4.99
N ARG A 17 9.39 3.09 -3.91
CA ARG A 17 8.63 1.88 -3.56
C ARG A 17 7.62 1.53 -4.65
N ARG A 18 6.94 2.53 -5.22
CA ARG A 18 5.92 2.35 -6.27
C ARG A 18 6.50 2.05 -7.65
N ALA A 19 7.79 2.29 -7.88
CA ALA A 19 8.47 2.01 -9.14
C ALA A 19 8.30 0.54 -9.57
N GLN A 20 7.76 0.35 -10.78
CA GLN A 20 7.37 -0.93 -11.35
C GLN A 20 8.43 -1.48 -12.31
N THR A 21 9.22 -0.59 -12.92
CA THR A 21 10.28 -0.96 -13.86
C THR A 21 11.65 -0.69 -13.26
N VAL A 22 12.68 -1.38 -13.76
CA VAL A 22 14.07 -1.12 -13.35
C VAL A 22 14.48 0.31 -13.74
N ALA A 23 13.99 0.82 -14.88
CA ALA A 23 14.22 2.19 -15.30
C ALA A 23 13.65 3.21 -14.30
N GLU A 24 12.39 3.04 -13.88
CA GLU A 24 11.78 3.87 -12.82
C GLU A 24 12.55 3.77 -11.50
N ARG A 25 12.96 2.55 -11.11
CA ARG A 25 13.75 2.33 -9.89
C ARG A 25 15.06 3.12 -9.93
N VAL A 26 15.76 3.14 -11.07
CA VAL A 26 16.98 3.95 -11.26
C VAL A 26 16.68 5.43 -11.08
N ALA A 27 15.65 5.96 -11.76
CA ALA A 27 15.27 7.37 -11.66
C ALA A 27 14.90 7.77 -10.23
N CYS A 28 14.11 6.96 -9.52
CA CYS A 28 13.73 7.24 -8.13
C CYS A 28 14.91 7.14 -7.16
N LEU A 29 15.88 6.24 -7.39
CA LEU A 29 17.10 6.15 -6.57
C LEU A 29 18.01 7.37 -6.78
N GLU A 30 18.10 7.90 -8.01
CA GLU A 30 18.81 9.14 -8.30
C GLU A 30 18.15 10.33 -7.59
N GLU A 31 16.82 10.40 -7.62
CA GLU A 31 16.06 11.42 -6.91
C GLU A 31 16.23 11.32 -5.38
N LEU A 32 16.17 10.12 -4.81
CA LEU A 32 16.44 9.87 -3.40
C LEU A 32 17.83 10.37 -2.98
N LEU A 33 18.86 10.11 -3.79
CA LEU A 33 20.22 10.61 -3.54
C LEU A 33 20.36 12.13 -3.71
N ARG A 34 19.43 12.76 -4.45
CA ARG A 34 19.38 14.23 -4.61
C ARG A 34 18.79 14.90 -3.38
N VAL A 35 17.66 14.39 -2.87
CA VAL A 35 16.88 15.01 -1.79
C VAL A 35 17.34 14.63 -0.38
N ILE A 36 18.08 13.52 -0.23
CA ILE A 36 18.59 13.09 1.07
C ILE A 36 19.52 14.14 1.70
N PRO A 37 19.35 14.49 2.99
CA PRO A 37 20.29 15.36 3.70
C PRO A 37 21.71 14.78 3.68
N LYS A 38 22.73 15.62 3.45
CA LYS A 38 24.13 15.19 3.32
C LYS A 38 24.92 15.51 4.59
N HIS A 39 24.74 14.70 5.63
CA HIS A 39 25.42 14.85 6.92
C HIS A 39 25.68 13.48 7.57
N LYS A 40 26.53 13.42 8.61
CA LYS A 40 26.95 12.16 9.26
C LYS A 40 25.81 11.21 9.65
N GLY A 41 24.64 11.74 10.00
CA GLY A 41 23.46 10.96 10.35
C GLY A 41 22.84 10.13 9.19
N THR A 42 23.19 10.42 7.94
CA THR A 42 22.64 9.76 6.73
C THR A 42 23.71 9.03 5.92
N ASP A 43 24.97 8.99 6.35
CA ASP A 43 26.07 8.40 5.58
C ASP A 43 25.82 6.93 5.22
N ARG A 44 25.26 6.15 6.15
CA ARG A 44 24.89 4.73 5.90
C ARG A 44 23.80 4.61 4.84
N LEU A 45 22.73 5.40 4.96
CA LEU A 45 21.62 5.42 3.98
C LEU A 45 22.12 5.87 2.60
N GLN A 46 22.98 6.88 2.53
CA GLN A 46 23.60 7.29 1.27
C GLN A 46 24.43 6.15 0.65
N GLY A 47 25.18 5.40 1.45
CA GLY A 47 25.91 4.21 1.02
C GLY A 47 24.99 3.14 0.44
N ASP A 48 23.92 2.81 1.15
CA ASP A 48 22.93 1.81 0.73
C ASP A 48 22.19 2.22 -0.55
N LEU A 49 21.80 3.50 -0.66
CA LEU A 49 21.16 4.05 -1.87
C LEU A 49 22.11 3.99 -3.08
N ARG A 50 23.39 4.33 -2.90
CA ARG A 50 24.41 4.21 -3.98
C ARG A 50 24.62 2.76 -4.39
N PHE A 51 24.64 1.83 -3.43
CA PHE A 51 24.76 0.40 -3.72
C PHE A 51 23.56 -0.10 -4.53
N ARG A 52 22.34 0.19 -4.09
CA ARG A 52 21.11 -0.16 -4.83
C ARG A 52 21.05 0.47 -6.21
N LEU A 53 21.51 1.72 -6.36
CA LEU A 53 21.56 2.40 -7.66
C LEU A 53 22.53 1.68 -8.60
N LYS A 54 23.69 1.23 -8.10
CA LYS A 54 24.65 0.45 -8.87
C LYS A 54 24.03 -0.87 -9.33
N GLU A 55 23.37 -1.61 -8.45
CA GLU A 55 22.69 -2.86 -8.79
C GLU A 55 21.57 -2.66 -9.82
N ALA A 56 20.72 -1.64 -9.62
CA ALA A 56 19.63 -1.33 -10.54
C ALA A 56 20.15 -0.91 -11.93
N LYS A 57 21.22 -0.12 -12.01
CA LYS A 57 21.87 0.25 -13.28
C LYS A 57 22.45 -0.96 -14.02
N GLU A 58 23.05 -1.90 -13.28
CA GLU A 58 23.58 -3.14 -13.85
C GLU A 58 22.46 -4.06 -14.35
N GLN A 59 21.36 -4.18 -13.58
CA GLN A 59 20.17 -4.91 -14.02
C GLN A 59 19.56 -4.30 -15.28
N LEU A 60 19.42 -2.96 -15.34
CA LEU A 60 18.88 -2.26 -16.51
C LEU A 60 19.72 -2.50 -17.77
N ARG A 61 21.06 -2.49 -17.63
CA ARG A 61 21.96 -2.82 -18.73
C ARG A 61 21.74 -4.25 -19.24
N ARG A 62 21.58 -5.22 -18.34
CA ARG A 62 21.29 -6.62 -18.71
C ARG A 62 19.94 -6.77 -19.41
N GLU A 63 18.91 -6.08 -18.95
CA GLU A 63 17.58 -6.07 -19.58
C GLU A 63 17.54 -5.38 -20.95
N ASN A 64 18.44 -4.42 -21.19
CA ASN A 64 18.60 -3.82 -22.52
C ASN A 64 19.33 -4.75 -23.49
N MET A 65 20.25 -5.60 -23.01
CA MET A 65 20.97 -6.56 -23.85
C MET A 65 20.12 -7.80 -24.23
N LYS A 66 19.20 -8.26 -23.37
CA LYS A 66 18.39 -9.47 -23.60
C LYS A 66 17.15 -9.30 -24.49
N GLY A 67 16.90 -8.09 -25.00
CA GLY A 67 15.73 -7.79 -25.85
C GLY A 67 14.40 -7.76 -25.10
N ALA A 68 13.37 -7.18 -25.72
CA ALA A 68 12.06 -6.93 -25.09
C ALA A 68 11.29 -8.20 -24.69
N ALA A 69 11.58 -9.35 -25.31
CA ALA A 69 10.86 -10.61 -25.10
C ALA A 69 11.13 -11.27 -23.73
N SER A 70 12.15 -10.85 -22.98
CA SER A 70 12.47 -11.37 -21.64
C SER A 70 11.93 -10.50 -20.49
N ARG A 71 11.23 -9.39 -20.80
CA ARG A 71 10.74 -8.46 -19.77
C ARG A 71 9.41 -8.97 -19.20
N SER A 72 9.41 -9.30 -17.92
CA SER A 72 8.16 -9.43 -17.15
C SER A 72 7.39 -8.11 -17.25
N MET A 73 6.18 -8.14 -17.81
CA MET A 73 5.32 -6.95 -17.88
C MET A 73 4.72 -6.71 -16.49
N PRO A 74 5.00 -5.58 -15.83
CA PRO A 74 4.44 -5.29 -14.53
C PRO A 74 2.92 -5.12 -14.66
N ILE A 75 2.17 -5.60 -13.67
CA ILE A 75 0.73 -5.32 -13.55
C ILE A 75 0.59 -3.80 -13.38
N PRO A 76 -0.08 -3.06 -14.28
CA PRO A 76 -0.20 -1.60 -14.16
C PRO A 76 -0.92 -1.20 -12.87
N ARG A 77 -0.49 -0.11 -12.22
CA ARG A 77 -1.24 0.45 -11.09
C ARG A 77 -2.58 1.00 -11.56
N GLN A 78 -3.63 0.72 -10.81
CA GLN A 78 -4.98 1.19 -11.08
C GLN A 78 -5.64 1.63 -9.77
N GLY A 79 -6.61 2.55 -9.87
CA GLY A 79 -7.30 3.09 -8.71
C GLY A 79 -6.43 3.97 -7.81
N ALA A 80 -6.95 4.29 -6.64
CA ALA A 80 -6.30 5.15 -5.65
C ALA A 80 -5.13 4.48 -4.91
N ALA A 81 -5.17 3.15 -4.80
CA ALA A 81 -4.17 2.36 -4.09
C ALA A 81 -4.12 0.92 -4.59
N ARG A 82 -2.99 0.25 -4.30
CA ARG A 82 -2.77 -1.18 -4.54
C ARG A 82 -2.68 -1.95 -3.22
N VAL A 83 -3.56 -2.93 -3.06
CA VAL A 83 -3.59 -3.89 -1.97
C VAL A 83 -3.12 -5.25 -2.50
N VAL A 84 -2.11 -5.84 -1.88
CA VAL A 84 -1.63 -7.18 -2.22
C VAL A 84 -2.12 -8.17 -1.18
N VAL A 85 -2.82 -9.23 -1.63
CA VAL A 85 -3.35 -10.28 -0.75
C VAL A 85 -2.44 -11.50 -0.85
N MET A 86 -1.85 -11.90 0.27
CA MET A 86 -0.86 -12.98 0.36
C MET A 86 -1.09 -13.86 1.58
N GLY A 87 -0.42 -15.01 1.64
CA GLY A 87 -0.59 -16.00 2.69
C GLY A 87 -0.40 -17.42 2.19
N ALA A 88 -0.37 -18.36 3.12
CA ALA A 88 -0.15 -19.78 2.86
C ALA A 88 -1.20 -20.39 1.90
N PRO A 89 -0.96 -21.58 1.31
CA PRO A 89 -1.96 -22.29 0.54
C PRO A 89 -3.30 -22.40 1.29
N ASN A 90 -4.40 -22.30 0.55
CA ASN A 90 -5.76 -22.44 1.06
C ASN A 90 -6.22 -21.42 2.13
N SER A 91 -5.43 -20.39 2.47
CA SER A 91 -5.80 -19.36 3.47
C SER A 91 -6.95 -18.41 3.09
N GLY A 92 -7.67 -18.66 1.99
CA GLY A 92 -8.83 -17.87 1.58
C GLY A 92 -8.54 -16.63 0.73
N LYS A 93 -7.30 -16.41 0.28
CA LYS A 93 -6.89 -15.23 -0.53
C LYS A 93 -7.82 -14.92 -1.71
N SER A 94 -8.01 -15.86 -2.63
CA SER A 94 -8.82 -15.65 -3.83
C SER A 94 -10.30 -15.44 -3.50
N GLN A 95 -10.82 -16.15 -2.48
CA GLN A 95 -12.19 -15.96 -1.98
C GLN A 95 -12.37 -14.55 -1.40
N LEU A 96 -11.38 -14.08 -0.63
CA LEU A 96 -11.37 -12.74 -0.06
C LEU A 96 -11.37 -11.66 -1.15
N VAL A 97 -10.50 -11.80 -2.15
CA VAL A 97 -10.45 -10.85 -3.27
C VAL A 97 -11.76 -10.85 -4.04
N SER A 98 -12.34 -12.02 -4.35
CA SER A 98 -13.66 -12.11 -4.97
C SER A 98 -14.74 -11.42 -4.13
N ALA A 99 -14.80 -11.67 -2.82
CA ALA A 99 -15.80 -11.06 -1.95
C ALA A 99 -15.63 -9.53 -1.86
N CYS A 100 -14.39 -9.03 -1.80
CA CYS A 100 -14.15 -7.60 -1.76
C CYS A 100 -14.45 -6.90 -3.09
N THR A 101 -14.17 -7.54 -4.23
CA THR A 101 -14.21 -6.88 -5.55
C THR A 101 -15.43 -7.22 -6.39
N GLY A 102 -16.17 -8.28 -6.04
CA GLY A 102 -17.21 -8.86 -6.89
C GLY A 102 -16.67 -9.57 -8.14
N ALA A 103 -15.35 -9.64 -8.33
CA ALA A 103 -14.75 -10.33 -9.47
C ALA A 103 -14.91 -11.85 -9.34
N SER A 104 -15.21 -12.54 -10.44
CA SER A 104 -15.25 -14.01 -10.50
C SER A 104 -13.83 -14.58 -10.66
N LEU A 105 -13.14 -14.83 -9.54
CA LEU A 105 -11.83 -15.50 -9.55
C LEU A 105 -12.02 -17.02 -9.48
N SER A 106 -11.28 -17.79 -10.27
CA SER A 106 -11.35 -19.25 -10.23
C SER A 106 -10.71 -19.79 -8.94
N VAL A 107 -11.54 -20.09 -7.95
CA VAL A 107 -11.10 -20.75 -6.70
C VAL A 107 -11.16 -22.26 -6.91
N ALA A 108 -10.02 -22.91 -7.10
CA ALA A 108 -9.96 -24.37 -7.11
C ALA A 108 -9.65 -24.90 -5.69
N PRO A 109 -10.23 -26.04 -5.27
CA PRO A 109 -10.08 -26.60 -3.92
C PRO A 109 -8.71 -27.26 -3.67
N TYR A 110 -7.79 -27.21 -4.63
CA TYR A 110 -6.43 -27.74 -4.53
C TYR A 110 -5.39 -26.61 -4.49
N PRO A 111 -4.25 -26.81 -3.79
CA PRO A 111 -3.16 -25.83 -3.74
C PRO A 111 -2.68 -25.38 -5.13
N PHE A 112 -2.15 -24.15 -5.22
CA PHE A 112 -1.55 -23.56 -6.45
C PHE A 112 -2.51 -23.20 -7.59
N SER A 113 -3.78 -22.93 -7.28
CA SER A 113 -4.79 -22.53 -8.29
C SER A 113 -4.48 -21.18 -8.95
N THR A 114 -3.89 -20.22 -8.22
CA THR A 114 -3.42 -18.94 -8.77
C THR A 114 -2.00 -19.09 -9.32
N ARG A 115 -1.85 -19.34 -10.62
CA ARG A 115 -0.53 -19.47 -11.30
C ARG A 115 0.11 -18.13 -11.67
N HIS A 116 -0.67 -17.06 -11.69
CA HIS A 116 -0.21 -15.69 -11.93
C HIS A 116 -1.00 -14.72 -11.05
N PRO A 117 -0.38 -13.66 -10.51
CA PRO A 117 -1.10 -12.68 -9.72
C PRO A 117 -2.24 -12.04 -10.53
N THR A 118 -3.44 -12.02 -9.96
CA THR A 118 -4.65 -11.51 -10.64
C THR A 118 -5.10 -10.21 -10.00
N ALA A 119 -5.28 -9.17 -10.82
CA ALA A 119 -5.77 -7.88 -10.35
C ALA A 119 -7.30 -7.79 -10.47
N ALA A 120 -7.94 -7.23 -9.44
CA ALA A 120 -9.36 -6.91 -9.41
C ALA A 120 -9.58 -5.54 -8.76
N LEU A 121 -10.66 -4.85 -9.10
CA LEU A 121 -10.95 -3.51 -8.58
C LEU A 121 -12.08 -3.59 -7.56
N MET A 122 -11.83 -3.07 -6.36
CA MET A 122 -12.84 -2.84 -5.34
C MET A 122 -13.38 -1.41 -5.47
N ASP A 123 -14.67 -1.25 -5.72
CA ASP A 123 -15.34 0.04 -5.62
C ASP A 123 -15.56 0.43 -4.14
N TRP A 124 -15.25 1.68 -3.82
CA TRP A 124 -15.50 2.27 -2.51
C TRP A 124 -15.78 3.76 -2.64
N ASN A 125 -17.03 4.17 -2.35
CA ASN A 125 -17.46 5.56 -2.24
C ASN A 125 -16.69 6.56 -3.15
N HIS A 126 -16.97 6.51 -4.47
CA HIS A 126 -16.40 7.37 -5.52
C HIS A 126 -14.99 7.02 -6.03
N PHE A 127 -14.30 6.03 -5.46
CA PHE A 127 -13.01 5.61 -6.00
C PHE A 127 -12.83 4.09 -5.99
N ARG A 128 -11.79 3.63 -6.68
CA ARG A 128 -11.45 2.21 -6.79
C ARG A 128 -10.12 1.92 -6.12
N ILE A 129 -9.99 0.73 -5.51
CA ILE A 129 -8.73 0.20 -4.99
C ILE A 129 -8.40 -1.08 -5.75
N GLN A 130 -7.17 -1.20 -6.24
CA GLN A 130 -6.70 -2.40 -6.92
C GLN A 130 -6.29 -3.45 -5.89
N PHE A 131 -7.01 -4.57 -5.84
CA PHE A 131 -6.62 -5.77 -5.12
C PHE A 131 -5.84 -6.68 -6.06
N ILE A 132 -4.78 -7.31 -5.55
CA ILE A 132 -3.99 -8.29 -6.29
C ILE A 132 -4.00 -9.59 -5.49
N ASP A 133 -4.67 -10.59 -6.03
CA ASP A 133 -4.58 -11.96 -5.54
C ASP A 133 -3.25 -12.55 -5.96
N THR A 134 -2.50 -13.12 -5.02
CA THR A 134 -1.17 -13.69 -5.29
C THR A 134 -1.18 -15.21 -5.21
N PRO A 135 -0.31 -15.89 -5.98
CA PRO A 135 -0.03 -17.30 -5.76
C PRO A 135 0.27 -17.59 -4.28
N PRO A 136 -0.10 -18.77 -3.77
CA PRO A 136 0.25 -19.15 -2.41
C PRO A 136 1.75 -19.05 -2.14
N VAL A 137 2.10 -18.47 -1.00
CA VAL A 137 3.49 -18.44 -0.54
C VAL A 137 3.79 -19.76 0.16
N SER A 138 4.78 -20.50 -0.33
CA SER A 138 5.18 -21.78 0.24
C SER A 138 6.71 -21.85 0.31
N LEU A 139 7.23 -22.55 1.33
CA LEU A 139 8.68 -22.73 1.53
C LEU A 139 9.36 -23.36 0.31
N SER A 140 8.64 -24.20 -0.44
CA SER A 140 9.15 -24.94 -1.60
C SER A 140 9.13 -24.16 -2.93
N HIS A 141 8.40 -23.05 -3.03
CA HIS A 141 8.25 -22.32 -4.29
C HIS A 141 8.16 -20.82 -4.05
N TRP A 142 9.23 -20.10 -4.43
CA TRP A 142 9.31 -18.65 -4.36
C TRP A 142 9.36 -18.04 -5.77
N GLU A 143 8.42 -17.15 -6.07
CA GLU A 143 8.46 -16.35 -7.30
C GLU A 143 9.16 -15.00 -7.06
N PRO A 144 10.26 -14.67 -7.76
CA PRO A 144 10.94 -13.37 -7.61
C PRO A 144 10.02 -12.16 -7.85
N SER A 145 9.05 -12.29 -8.77
CA SER A 145 8.02 -11.27 -9.07
C SER A 145 7.20 -10.88 -7.85
N LEU A 146 7.00 -11.80 -6.90
CA LEU A 146 6.22 -11.56 -5.69
C LEU A 146 6.91 -10.56 -4.75
N THR A 147 8.25 -10.56 -4.73
CA THR A 147 9.04 -9.65 -3.88
C THR A 147 8.79 -8.20 -4.31
N ASP A 148 8.90 -7.93 -5.62
CA ASP A 148 8.67 -6.59 -6.16
C ASP A 148 7.19 -6.18 -6.07
N LEU A 149 6.27 -7.13 -6.25
CA LEU A 149 4.85 -6.89 -6.09
C LEU A 149 4.51 -6.41 -4.67
N VAL A 150 4.95 -7.14 -3.65
CA VAL A 150 4.73 -6.80 -2.23
C VAL A 150 5.44 -5.50 -1.85
N ARG A 151 6.69 -5.29 -2.28
CA ARG A 151 7.42 -4.02 -2.07
C ARG A 151 6.64 -2.81 -2.61
N SER A 152 5.98 -2.98 -3.75
CA SER A 152 5.20 -1.93 -4.40
C SER A 152 3.81 -1.71 -3.81
N ALA A 153 3.37 -2.54 -2.87
CA ALA A 153 2.04 -2.43 -2.27
C ALA A 153 1.89 -1.16 -1.42
N ASP A 154 0.70 -0.56 -1.46
CA ASP A 154 0.33 0.46 -0.47
C ASP A 154 -0.11 -0.20 0.84
N LEU A 155 -0.72 -1.40 0.75
CA LEU A 155 -1.11 -2.25 1.88
C LEU A 155 -0.98 -3.73 1.50
N VAL A 156 -0.54 -4.55 2.45
CA VAL A 156 -0.56 -6.01 2.36
C VAL A 156 -1.65 -6.57 3.27
N LEU A 157 -2.45 -7.49 2.75
CA LEU A 157 -3.33 -8.34 3.56
C LEU A 157 -2.68 -9.71 3.68
N LEU A 158 -2.22 -10.05 4.87
CA LEU A 158 -1.70 -11.38 5.19
C LEU A 158 -2.86 -12.26 5.65
N CYS A 159 -3.32 -13.16 4.79
CA CYS A 159 -4.41 -14.08 5.08
C CYS A 159 -3.92 -15.29 5.88
N ALA A 160 -4.57 -15.54 7.00
CA ALA A 160 -4.44 -16.75 7.81
C ALA A 160 -5.80 -17.46 7.92
N ASP A 161 -5.78 -18.79 8.00
CA ASP A 161 -6.99 -19.58 8.20
C ASP A 161 -7.20 -19.84 9.70
N GLY A 162 -8.22 -19.24 10.31
CA GLY A 162 -8.57 -19.42 11.71
C GLY A 162 -9.22 -20.78 12.02
N SER A 163 -9.66 -21.52 10.99
CA SER A 163 -10.23 -22.86 11.13
C SER A 163 -9.18 -23.97 11.24
N GLN A 164 -7.90 -23.66 11.05
CA GLN A 164 -6.79 -24.63 11.12
C GLN A 164 -5.92 -24.39 12.36
N ASP A 165 -5.40 -25.48 12.95
CA ASP A 165 -4.49 -25.41 14.11
C ASP A 165 -3.13 -24.78 13.75
N ASP A 166 -2.66 -24.99 12.53
CA ASP A 166 -1.38 -24.45 12.03
C ASP A 166 -1.51 -23.09 11.35
N GLY A 167 -2.70 -22.47 11.36
CA GLY A 167 -2.97 -21.22 10.65
C GLY A 167 -2.07 -20.05 11.08
N ALA A 168 -1.75 -19.96 12.37
CA ALA A 168 -0.82 -18.97 12.90
C ALA A 168 0.61 -19.22 12.38
N GLN A 169 1.10 -20.46 12.50
CA GLN A 169 2.43 -20.87 12.01
C GLN A 169 2.59 -20.63 10.52
N ALA A 170 1.59 -21.02 9.73
CA ALA A 170 1.59 -20.79 8.31
C ALA A 170 1.69 -19.29 7.95
N ALA A 171 1.07 -18.40 8.72
CA ALA A 171 1.19 -16.96 8.52
C ALA A 171 2.58 -16.42 8.92
N PHE A 172 3.17 -16.96 9.99
CA PHE A 172 4.52 -16.61 10.43
C PHE A 172 5.60 -17.06 9.45
N ASP A 173 5.51 -18.28 8.93
CA ASP A 173 6.42 -18.80 7.91
C ASP A 173 6.44 -17.90 6.67
N VAL A 174 5.28 -17.34 6.31
CA VAL A 174 5.17 -16.36 5.23
C VAL A 174 5.91 -15.07 5.59
N ILE A 175 5.75 -14.55 6.81
CA ILE A 175 6.49 -13.36 7.28
C ILE A 175 7.99 -13.59 7.22
N GLU A 176 8.48 -14.74 7.71
CA GLU A 176 9.91 -15.07 7.71
C GLU A 176 10.49 -15.12 6.29
N GLN A 177 9.78 -15.74 5.34
CA GLN A 177 10.22 -15.79 3.95
C GLN A 177 10.41 -14.38 3.34
N PHE A 178 9.54 -13.42 3.65
CA PHE A 178 9.74 -12.04 3.20
C PHE A 178 10.87 -11.33 3.98
N ALA A 179 11.00 -11.61 5.28
CA ALA A 179 12.04 -11.01 6.11
C ALA A 179 13.46 -11.40 5.65
N GLU A 180 13.67 -12.66 5.26
CA GLU A 180 14.92 -13.14 4.63
C GLU A 180 15.30 -12.35 3.37
N ARG A 181 14.30 -11.83 2.67
CA ARG A 181 14.42 -11.04 1.44
C ARG A 181 14.37 -9.54 1.70
N LYS A 182 14.56 -9.14 2.95
CA LYS A 182 14.62 -7.74 3.40
C LYS A 182 13.30 -6.97 3.20
N ILE A 183 12.18 -7.68 3.16
CA ILE A 183 10.84 -7.10 3.22
C ILE A 183 10.23 -7.45 4.58
N GLN A 184 9.93 -6.44 5.39
CA GLN A 184 9.29 -6.62 6.69
C GLN A 184 7.84 -6.15 6.64
N LEU A 185 6.92 -7.04 6.99
CA LEU A 185 5.52 -6.66 7.20
C LEU A 185 5.42 -5.88 8.51
N SER A 186 4.76 -4.72 8.47
CA SER A 186 4.80 -3.74 9.57
C SER A 186 3.52 -2.89 9.61
N HIS A 187 3.36 -2.04 10.64
CA HIS A 187 2.28 -1.05 10.72
C HIS A 187 2.50 0.16 9.81
N ARG A 188 3.68 0.28 9.21
CA ARG A 188 4.07 1.38 8.31
C ARG A 188 4.83 0.89 7.08
N SER A 189 4.92 1.77 6.10
CA SER A 189 5.65 1.56 4.86
C SER A 189 6.87 2.49 4.81
N GLY A 190 8.02 2.01 4.36
CA GLY A 190 9.22 2.84 4.18
C GLY A 190 10.52 2.06 4.41
N PHE A 191 11.67 2.73 4.36
CA PHE A 191 12.93 2.09 4.77
C PHE A 191 13.03 1.93 6.28
N ASP A 192 13.71 0.87 6.71
CA ASP A 192 14.09 0.71 8.12
C ASP A 192 15.11 1.79 8.50
N GLU A 193 14.89 2.43 9.65
CA GLU A 193 15.67 3.59 10.11
C GLU A 193 17.13 3.24 10.43
N GLN A 194 17.41 1.97 10.71
CA GLN A 194 18.74 1.50 11.12
C GLN A 194 19.37 0.60 10.06
N ARG A 195 18.55 -0.15 9.32
CA ARG A 195 18.94 -1.12 8.29
C ARG A 195 18.31 -0.73 6.96
N PHE A 196 18.74 0.36 6.34
CA PHE A 196 18.09 0.92 5.13
C PHE A 196 17.96 -0.06 3.94
N ALA A 197 18.75 -1.15 3.94
CA ALA A 197 18.57 -2.29 3.06
C ALA A 197 17.22 -3.04 3.22
N VAL A 198 16.54 -2.87 4.35
CA VAL A 198 15.24 -3.44 4.70
C VAL A 198 14.12 -2.45 4.37
N VAL A 199 13.05 -2.99 3.77
CA VAL A 199 11.84 -2.23 3.43
C VAL A 199 10.69 -2.73 4.29
N HIS A 200 10.09 -1.82 5.06
CA HIS A 200 8.83 -2.03 5.74
C HIS A 200 7.67 -1.84 4.77
N VAL A 201 6.67 -2.72 4.85
CA VAL A 201 5.44 -2.63 4.08
C VAL A 201 4.26 -2.70 5.04
N LYS A 202 3.40 -1.67 4.98
CA LYS A 202 2.20 -1.61 5.81
C LYS A 202 1.33 -2.83 5.54
N SER A 203 0.94 -3.51 6.61
CA SER A 203 0.30 -4.81 6.55
C SER A 203 -0.87 -4.91 7.52
N VAL A 204 -1.81 -5.81 7.25
CA VAL A 204 -2.91 -6.20 8.13
C VAL A 204 -2.98 -7.72 8.12
N LEU A 205 -3.07 -8.33 9.32
CA LEU A 205 -3.39 -9.75 9.44
C LEU A 205 -4.89 -9.92 9.21
N VAL A 206 -5.27 -10.74 8.25
CA VAL A 206 -6.66 -11.05 7.94
C VAL A 206 -6.92 -12.50 8.26
N VAL A 207 -7.67 -12.75 9.32
CA VAL A 207 -8.09 -14.10 9.71
C VAL A 207 -9.39 -14.42 8.98
N THR A 208 -9.37 -15.51 8.21
CA THR A 208 -10.54 -16.04 7.53
C THR A 208 -11.08 -17.25 8.29
N ARG A 209 -12.37 -17.60 8.13
CA ARG A 209 -12.97 -18.82 8.71
C ARG A 209 -12.87 -18.90 10.24
N SER A 210 -12.95 -17.75 10.89
CA SER A 210 -13.06 -17.55 12.33
C SER A 210 -14.38 -18.02 12.94
N TRP A 211 -15.37 -18.44 12.14
CA TRP A 211 -16.62 -19.06 12.63
C TRP A 211 -16.43 -20.38 13.40
N ASN A 212 -15.24 -20.98 13.36
CA ASN A 212 -14.94 -22.23 14.04
C ASN A 212 -15.09 -22.06 15.58
N SER A 213 -15.71 -23.02 16.27
CA SER A 213 -15.92 -22.98 17.72
C SER A 213 -14.63 -22.91 18.54
N ASP A 214 -13.53 -23.40 17.98
CA ASP A 214 -12.20 -23.43 18.60
C ASP A 214 -11.41 -22.14 18.33
N TRP A 215 -11.94 -21.23 17.50
CA TRP A 215 -11.31 -19.94 17.20
C TRP A 215 -10.94 -19.14 18.44
N PRO A 216 -11.79 -19.01 19.49
CA PRO A 216 -11.41 -18.27 20.70
C PRO A 216 -10.12 -18.79 21.36
N VAL A 217 -9.92 -20.11 21.35
CA VAL A 217 -8.70 -20.75 21.87
C VAL A 217 -7.52 -20.49 20.94
N ARG A 218 -7.70 -20.70 19.63
CA ARG A 218 -6.63 -20.49 18.64
C ARG A 218 -6.20 -19.03 18.52
N LYS A 219 -7.11 -18.09 18.76
CA LYS A 219 -6.84 -16.65 18.74
C LYS A 219 -5.76 -16.26 19.75
N GLU A 220 -5.65 -16.98 20.87
CA GLU A 220 -4.58 -16.77 21.85
C GLU A 220 -3.20 -17.01 21.21
N LEU A 221 -3.06 -18.04 20.37
CA LEU A 221 -1.81 -18.35 19.64
C LEU A 221 -1.39 -17.22 18.69
N PHE A 222 -2.35 -16.53 18.06
CA PHE A 222 -2.08 -15.36 17.23
C PHE A 222 -1.63 -14.14 18.05
N SER A 223 -1.94 -14.09 19.35
CA SER A 223 -1.62 -12.97 20.24
C SER A 223 -0.33 -13.19 21.05
N GLU A 224 -0.01 -14.44 21.39
CA GLU A 224 1.24 -14.81 22.08
C GLU A 224 2.46 -14.51 21.22
N TRP A 225 2.27 -14.56 19.91
CA TRP A 225 3.27 -14.14 18.97
C TRP A 225 3.20 -12.62 18.86
N ASN A 226 4.08 -11.93 19.58
CA ASN A 226 4.54 -10.58 19.25
C ASN A 226 5.06 -10.43 17.79
N ALA A 227 4.88 -11.45 16.94
CA ALA A 227 5.31 -11.59 15.57
C ALA A 227 4.42 -10.87 14.54
N PHE A 228 3.24 -10.39 14.92
CA PHE A 228 2.39 -9.58 14.06
C PHE A 228 2.42 -8.11 14.51
N PRO A 229 3.43 -7.31 14.12
CA PRO A 229 3.61 -5.93 14.57
C PRO A 229 2.65 -4.93 13.89
N PHE A 230 1.46 -5.39 13.51
CA PHE A 230 0.46 -4.66 12.75
C PHE A 230 -0.95 -5.11 13.10
N SER A 231 -1.95 -4.33 12.68
CA SER A 231 -3.34 -4.55 13.08
C SER A 231 -3.91 -5.83 12.44
N SER A 232 -4.95 -6.39 13.06
CA SER A 232 -5.67 -7.56 12.55
C SER A 232 -7.13 -7.25 12.22
N ALA A 233 -7.76 -8.13 11.44
CA ALA A 233 -9.19 -8.21 11.23
C ALA A 233 -9.62 -9.65 11.00
N GLU A 234 -10.83 -9.97 11.45
CA GLU A 234 -11.53 -11.22 11.15
C GLU A 234 -12.47 -10.95 9.98
N VAL A 235 -12.56 -11.88 9.03
CA VAL A 235 -13.43 -11.76 7.87
C VAL A 235 -14.03 -13.10 7.46
N GLU A 236 -15.32 -13.09 7.17
CA GLU A 236 -16.01 -14.21 6.55
C GLU A 236 -16.44 -13.82 5.14
N SER A 237 -15.82 -14.43 4.12
CA SER A 237 -16.08 -14.08 2.71
C SER A 237 -17.52 -14.30 2.27
N GLY A 238 -18.29 -15.11 3.01
CA GLY A 238 -19.71 -15.35 2.77
C GLY A 238 -20.66 -14.41 3.52
N ASP A 239 -20.13 -13.53 4.39
CA ASP A 239 -20.92 -12.56 5.14
C ASP A 239 -20.64 -11.14 4.62
N GLU A 240 -21.69 -10.49 4.08
CA GLU A 240 -21.59 -9.16 3.51
C GLU A 240 -21.19 -8.09 4.53
N GLU A 241 -21.65 -8.21 5.78
CA GLU A 241 -21.31 -7.23 6.81
C GLU A 241 -19.83 -7.35 7.20
N SER A 242 -19.36 -8.58 7.42
CA SER A 242 -17.96 -8.87 7.68
C SER A 242 -17.04 -8.36 6.56
N VAL A 243 -17.42 -8.60 5.30
CA VAL A 243 -16.69 -8.09 4.14
C VAL A 243 -16.70 -6.56 4.10
N LEU A 244 -17.83 -5.91 4.38
CA LEU A 244 -17.94 -4.45 4.42
C LEU A 244 -17.04 -3.83 5.50
N GLN A 245 -16.97 -4.45 6.68
CA GLN A 245 -16.08 -4.03 7.77
C GLN A 245 -14.61 -4.13 7.36
N LEU A 246 -14.21 -5.20 6.65
CA LEU A 246 -12.87 -5.32 6.11
C LEU A 246 -12.58 -4.24 5.06
N LYS A 247 -13.49 -3.97 4.13
CA LYS A 247 -13.33 -2.90 3.13
C LYS A 247 -13.11 -1.54 3.80
N ALA A 248 -13.91 -1.22 4.83
CA ALA A 248 -13.77 0.00 5.61
C ALA A 248 -12.41 0.07 6.32
N LYS A 249 -11.95 -1.04 6.91
CA LYS A 249 -10.62 -1.13 7.53
C LYS A 249 -9.50 -0.95 6.52
N VAL A 250 -9.58 -1.55 5.33
CA VAL A 250 -8.59 -1.38 4.26
C VAL A 250 -8.44 0.09 3.90
N VAL A 251 -9.56 0.80 3.70
CA VAL A 251 -9.55 2.24 3.37
C VAL A 251 -8.95 3.07 4.51
N LYS A 252 -9.31 2.76 5.76
CA LYS A 252 -8.73 3.39 6.95
C LYS A 252 -7.22 3.15 7.05
N GLU A 253 -6.75 1.93 6.79
CA GLU A 253 -5.34 1.58 6.87
C GLU A 253 -4.52 2.18 5.72
N LEU A 254 -5.11 2.31 4.54
CA LEU A 254 -4.49 3.07 3.45
C LEU A 254 -4.41 4.58 3.74
N GLY A 255 -5.20 5.06 4.71
CA GLY A 255 -5.27 6.46 5.09
C GLY A 255 -5.74 7.33 3.94
N LEU A 256 -6.68 6.86 3.13
CA LEU A 256 -7.20 7.62 2.00
C LEU A 256 -8.29 8.59 2.45
N ILE A 257 -8.23 9.81 1.96
CA ILE A 257 -9.23 10.85 2.17
C ILE A 257 -9.77 11.33 0.82
N ARG A 258 -11.06 11.65 0.78
CA ARG A 258 -11.75 12.24 -0.36
C ARG A 258 -11.84 13.73 -0.12
N VAL A 259 -11.32 14.53 -1.03
CA VAL A 259 -11.43 15.98 -0.95
C VAL A 259 -12.11 16.50 -2.21
N PHE A 260 -13.18 17.25 -2.02
CA PHE A 260 -13.91 17.87 -3.13
C PHE A 260 -13.38 19.27 -3.35
N THR A 261 -13.36 19.72 -4.59
CA THR A 261 -12.98 21.10 -4.93
C THR A 261 -14.15 21.82 -5.55
N LYS A 262 -14.23 23.13 -5.32
CA LYS A 262 -15.19 23.99 -6.02
C LYS A 262 -14.53 25.29 -6.46
N LYS A 263 -15.07 25.90 -7.51
CA LYS A 263 -14.62 27.24 -7.93
C LYS A 263 -15.19 28.31 -6.99
N PRO A 264 -14.49 29.44 -6.81
CA PRO A 264 -15.01 30.58 -6.08
C PRO A 264 -16.37 31.03 -6.61
N GLY A 265 -17.36 31.09 -5.73
CA GLY A 265 -18.73 31.50 -6.07
C GLY A 265 -19.63 30.40 -6.67
N GLU A 266 -19.08 29.22 -6.97
CA GLU A 266 -19.85 28.09 -7.49
C GLU A 266 -20.26 27.11 -6.35
N PRO A 267 -21.41 26.41 -6.50
CA PRO A 267 -21.77 25.31 -5.61
C PRO A 267 -20.77 24.14 -5.75
N ALA A 268 -20.62 23.36 -4.68
CA ALA A 268 -19.74 22.19 -4.71
C ALA A 268 -20.44 21.00 -5.37
N GLU A 269 -19.77 20.37 -6.32
CA GLU A 269 -20.19 19.09 -6.91
C GLU A 269 -19.56 17.93 -6.13
N LEU A 270 -20.38 17.12 -5.47
CA LEU A 270 -19.93 16.01 -4.62
C LEU A 270 -19.86 14.67 -5.37
N ILE A 271 -19.35 14.70 -6.60
CA ILE A 271 -19.38 13.53 -7.50
C ILE A 271 -17.97 12.97 -7.73
N ASP A 272 -16.98 13.84 -7.93
CA ASP A 272 -15.61 13.46 -8.30
C ASP A 272 -14.58 14.02 -7.30
N PRO A 273 -14.35 13.34 -6.17
CA PRO A 273 -13.37 13.78 -5.19
C PRO A 273 -11.94 13.50 -5.66
N TYR A 274 -11.04 14.40 -5.31
CA TYR A 274 -9.61 14.12 -5.30
C TYR A 274 -9.28 13.14 -4.18
N ILE A 275 -8.67 12.01 -4.54
CA ILE A 275 -8.21 11.04 -3.56
C ILE A 275 -6.78 11.39 -3.13
N LEU A 276 -6.61 11.65 -1.84
CA LEU A 276 -5.36 12.03 -1.19
C LEU A 276 -5.06 11.07 -0.03
N LYS A 277 -3.83 11.15 0.50
CA LYS A 277 -3.51 10.51 1.77
C LYS A 277 -3.84 11.44 2.92
N SER A 278 -4.15 10.89 4.08
CA SER A 278 -4.26 11.61 5.34
C SER A 278 -2.95 12.34 5.62
N GLY A 279 -3.06 13.58 6.09
CA GLY A 279 -1.95 14.52 6.22
C GLY A 279 -1.65 15.32 4.95
N ALA A 280 -2.35 15.09 3.84
CA ALA A 280 -2.24 15.93 2.65
C ALA A 280 -2.69 17.36 2.94
N THR A 281 -2.00 18.33 2.34
CA THR A 281 -2.24 19.75 2.59
C THR A 281 -2.96 20.44 1.44
N VAL A 282 -3.37 21.69 1.67
CA VAL A 282 -3.91 22.58 0.63
C VAL A 282 -2.94 22.75 -0.55
N ALA A 283 -1.62 22.76 -0.29
CA ALA A 283 -0.61 22.78 -1.34
C ALA A 283 -0.68 21.54 -2.24
N GLU A 284 -0.87 20.35 -1.65
CA GLU A 284 -0.90 19.10 -2.42
C GLU A 284 -2.14 18.99 -3.30
N ILE A 285 -3.30 19.45 -2.82
CA ILE A 285 -4.50 19.46 -3.66
C ILE A 285 -4.43 20.52 -4.77
N SER A 286 -3.79 21.67 -4.52
CA SER A 286 -3.66 22.70 -5.56
C SER A 286 -2.81 22.22 -6.73
N GLU A 287 -1.75 21.46 -6.46
CA GLU A 287 -0.93 20.78 -7.47
C GLU A 287 -1.74 19.76 -8.29
N LYS A 288 -2.66 19.02 -7.65
CA LYS A 288 -3.51 18.03 -8.33
C LYS A 288 -4.59 18.65 -9.21
N VAL A 289 -5.14 19.81 -8.83
CA VAL A 289 -6.18 20.49 -9.61
C VAL A 289 -5.59 21.02 -10.91
N HIS A 290 -4.53 21.82 -10.85
CA HIS A 290 -3.82 22.31 -12.02
C HIS A 290 -2.46 22.93 -11.65
N ALA A 291 -1.40 22.63 -12.40
CA ALA A 291 -0.04 23.14 -12.14
C ALA A 291 0.04 24.68 -12.10
N ASP A 292 -0.63 25.37 -13.03
CA ASP A 292 -0.64 26.85 -13.05
C ASP A 292 -1.42 27.46 -11.88
N LEU A 293 -2.41 26.73 -11.35
CA LEU A 293 -3.19 27.17 -10.20
C LEU A 293 -2.33 27.09 -8.95
N ALA A 294 -1.58 26.00 -8.77
CA ALA A 294 -0.70 25.79 -7.62
C ALA A 294 0.28 26.96 -7.38
N ASN A 295 0.80 27.58 -8.45
CA ASN A 295 1.70 28.73 -8.35
C ASN A 295 1.02 30.04 -7.94
N ARG A 296 -0.31 30.13 -8.05
CA ARG A 296 -1.10 31.33 -7.77
C ARG A 296 -1.87 31.26 -6.45
N VAL A 297 -2.25 30.05 -6.03
CA VAL A 297 -2.99 29.85 -4.77
C VAL A 297 -2.12 30.29 -3.60
N LYS A 298 -2.68 31.15 -2.75
CA LYS A 298 -2.06 31.56 -1.48
C LYS A 298 -2.84 31.07 -0.28
N THR A 299 -4.15 30.91 -0.45
CA THR A 299 -5.08 30.58 0.62
C THR A 299 -6.17 29.66 0.12
N ALA A 300 -6.89 29.01 1.02
CA ALA A 300 -8.08 28.26 0.69
C ALA A 300 -9.18 28.50 1.71
N LYS A 301 -10.42 28.31 1.26
CA LYS A 301 -11.58 28.16 2.13
C LYS A 301 -11.96 26.70 2.21
N ILE A 302 -12.06 26.19 3.43
CA ILE A 302 -12.43 24.81 3.69
C ILE A 302 -13.80 24.78 4.35
N ARG A 303 -14.69 23.93 3.83
CA ARG A 303 -15.94 23.56 4.48
C ARG A 303 -15.89 22.08 4.86
N ARG A 304 -16.07 21.78 6.14
CA ARG A 304 -16.05 20.43 6.70
C ARG A 304 -17.44 20.02 7.18
N GLY A 305 -17.91 18.84 6.75
CA GLY A 305 -19.22 18.32 7.14
C GLY A 305 -20.36 19.33 6.93
N HIS A 306 -21.12 19.59 7.99
CA HIS A 306 -22.28 20.50 7.99
C HIS A 306 -21.97 21.91 8.51
N GLU A 307 -20.68 22.27 8.66
CA GLU A 307 -20.30 23.61 9.09
C GLU A 307 -20.77 24.68 8.09
N LYS A 308 -21.45 25.71 8.61
CA LYS A 308 -22.01 26.80 7.79
C LYS A 308 -20.96 27.81 7.36
N THR A 309 -19.95 28.04 8.20
CA THR A 309 -18.91 29.03 7.99
C THR A 309 -17.62 28.36 7.51
N PRO A 310 -17.14 28.66 6.30
CA PRO A 310 -15.89 28.10 5.82
C PRO A 310 -14.69 28.68 6.59
N LEU A 311 -13.69 27.85 6.83
CA LEU A 311 -12.43 28.23 7.46
C LEU A 311 -11.45 28.77 6.40
N ASN A 312 -10.89 29.95 6.61
CA ASN A 312 -9.81 30.47 5.77
C ASN A 312 -8.46 29.91 6.28
N VAL A 313 -7.71 29.27 5.40
CA VAL A 313 -6.46 28.57 5.74
C VAL A 313 -5.35 28.87 4.75
N GLY A 314 -4.10 28.62 5.18
CA GLY A 314 -2.92 28.67 4.31
C GLY A 314 -2.64 27.34 3.61
N LEU A 315 -1.58 27.31 2.81
CA LEU A 315 -1.17 26.16 1.99
C LEU A 315 -0.75 24.92 2.82
N ASP A 316 -0.23 25.13 4.02
CA ASP A 316 0.25 24.05 4.90
C ASP A 316 -0.87 23.37 5.71
N PHE A 317 -2.11 23.83 5.56
CA PHE A 317 -3.23 23.27 6.33
C PHE A 317 -3.57 21.86 5.87
N GLU A 318 -3.67 20.93 6.82
CA GLU A 318 -3.99 19.52 6.58
C GLU A 318 -5.49 19.29 6.32
N LEU A 319 -5.79 18.54 5.27
CA LEU A 319 -7.13 18.21 4.83
C LEU A 319 -7.64 16.94 5.52
N CYS A 320 -8.95 16.84 5.66
CA CYS A 320 -9.66 15.67 6.17
C CYS A 320 -10.58 15.07 5.11
N ASP A 321 -11.02 13.82 5.36
CA ASP A 321 -12.00 13.16 4.49
C ASP A 321 -13.30 13.96 4.42
N LEU A 322 -13.83 14.09 3.21
CA LEU A 322 -15.01 14.86 2.83
C LEU A 322 -14.86 16.39 2.94
N ASP A 323 -13.65 16.92 3.09
CA ASP A 323 -13.42 18.36 3.02
C ASP A 323 -13.79 18.90 1.63
N ILE A 324 -14.35 20.11 1.61
CA ILE A 324 -14.65 20.84 0.39
C ILE A 324 -13.77 22.08 0.36
N VAL A 325 -12.92 22.16 -0.66
CA VAL A 325 -11.86 23.15 -0.80
C VAL A 325 -12.18 24.13 -1.93
N GLU A 326 -12.18 25.42 -1.61
CA GLU A 326 -12.21 26.52 -2.58
C GLU A 326 -10.85 27.23 -2.54
N LEU A 327 -10.10 27.15 -3.65
CA LEU A 327 -8.74 27.67 -3.75
C LEU A 327 -8.74 29.16 -4.17
N HIS A 328 -7.88 29.96 -3.55
CA HIS A 328 -7.79 31.43 -3.73
C HIS A 328 -6.38 31.95 -3.99
#